data_AF-A0A2V6PJC5-F1
#
_entry.id   AF-A0A2V6PJC5-F1
#
_cell.length_a   1.000
_cell.length_b   1.000
_cell.length_c   1.000
_cell.angle_alpha   90.00
_cell.angle_beta   90.00
_cell.angle_gamma   90.00
#
_symmetry.space_group_name_H-M   'P 1'
#
loop_
_entity.id
_entity.type
_entity.pdbx_description
1 polymer ?
#
loop_
_entity_poly.entity_id
_entity_poly.type
_entity_poly.pdbx_seq_one_letter_code
_entity_poly.pdbx_strand_id
1 'polypeptide(L)'
;MNGPPTPPSERPQLLRRFGLLQATALNMSNMIGIGPFITIPLLMSALNGGGPQAMLGWVVALVIAITDGMVWSELGAALPGSGGSYVYL
;
A
#
# COMPACT_ATOMS: atom_id res chain seq x y z
N MET A 1 -17.12 37.42 -37.51
CA MET A 1 -16.68 36.91 -36.19
C MET A 1 -16.48 35.41 -36.32
N ASN A 2 -15.26 34.94 -36.04
CA ASN A 2 -14.89 33.63 -35.45
C ASN A 2 -13.40 33.42 -35.71
N GLY A 3 -12.58 33.48 -34.66
CA GLY A 3 -11.15 33.22 -34.72
C GLY A 3 -10.86 31.73 -35.00
N PRO A 4 -9.59 31.40 -35.34
CA PRO A 4 -9.22 30.02 -35.62
C PRO A 4 -9.48 29.11 -34.40
N PRO A 5 -9.87 27.84 -34.62
CA PRO A 5 -10.14 26.90 -33.54
C PRO A 5 -8.89 26.70 -32.68
N THR A 6 -9.05 26.82 -31.37
CA THR A 6 -7.98 26.48 -30.40
C THR A 6 -7.66 25.00 -30.51
N PRO A 7 -6.36 24.61 -30.60
CA PRO A 7 -5.98 23.20 -30.62
C PRO A 7 -6.43 22.51 -29.33
N PRO A 8 -6.76 21.20 -29.37
CA PRO A 8 -7.15 20.45 -28.19
C PRO A 8 -6.02 20.53 -27.16
N SER A 9 -6.36 20.84 -25.91
CA SER A 9 -5.43 20.75 -24.79
C SER A 9 -5.03 19.29 -24.58
N GLU A 10 -3.83 18.93 -25.04
CA GLU A 10 -3.21 17.64 -24.74
C GLU A 10 -3.06 17.51 -23.23
N ARG A 11 -3.91 16.67 -22.63
CA ARG A 11 -3.76 16.28 -21.23
C ARG A 11 -2.43 15.54 -21.10
N PRO A 12 -1.53 15.94 -20.19
CA PRO A 12 -0.28 15.23 -19.96
C PRO A 12 -0.57 13.75 -19.67
N GLN A 13 -0.15 12.86 -20.57
CA GLN A 13 -0.29 11.43 -20.35
C GLN A 13 0.87 10.95 -19.48
N LEU A 14 0.54 10.42 -18.29
CA LEU A 14 1.55 9.81 -17.42
C LEU A 14 2.13 8.57 -18.11
N LEU A 15 3.46 8.49 -18.16
CA LEU A 15 4.15 7.32 -18.69
C LEU A 15 3.95 6.13 -17.73
N ARG A 16 3.38 5.02 -18.23
CA ARG A 16 3.29 3.76 -17.49
C ARG A 16 4.68 3.11 -17.39
N ARG A 17 5.47 3.52 -16.39
CA ARG A 17 6.83 3.01 -16.14
C ARG A 17 6.95 2.12 -14.89
N PHE A 18 5.92 2.03 -14.06
CA PHE A 18 5.94 1.17 -12.88
C PHE A 18 5.75 -0.30 -13.28
N GLY A 19 6.80 -1.10 -13.07
CA GLY A 19 6.73 -2.55 -13.13
C GLY A 19 6.53 -3.15 -11.73
N LEU A 20 6.61 -4.48 -11.64
CA LEU A 20 6.39 -5.22 -10.39
C LEU A 20 7.30 -4.74 -9.25
N LEU A 21 8.61 -4.63 -9.50
CA LEU A 21 9.56 -4.23 -8.47
C LEU A 21 9.31 -2.81 -7.96
N GLN A 22 9.06 -1.86 -8.86
CA GLN A 22 8.79 -0.48 -8.46
C GLN A 22 7.46 -0.37 -7.73
N ALA A 23 6.43 -1.12 -8.14
CA ALA A 23 5.13 -1.14 -7.49
C ALA A 23 5.21 -1.76 -6.09
N THR A 24 5.91 -2.89 -5.94
CA THR A 24 6.13 -3.52 -4.63
C THR A 24 6.98 -2.63 -3.72
N ALA A 25 8.04 -2.02 -4.23
CA ALA A 25 8.87 -1.10 -3.45
C ALA A 25 8.09 0.13 -2.98
N LEU A 26 7.20 0.68 -3.84
CA LEU A 26 6.32 1.78 -3.48
C LEU A 26 5.31 1.36 -2.41
N ASN A 27 4.69 0.20 -2.56
CA ASN A 27 3.77 -0.36 -1.57
C ASN A 27 4.47 -0.55 -0.20
N MET A 28 5.66 -1.16 -0.20
CA MET A 28 6.45 -1.37 1.02
C MET A 28 6.87 -0.04 1.66
N SER A 29 7.25 0.96 0.86
CA SER A 29 7.58 2.30 1.36
C SER A 29 6.39 2.97 2.04
N ASN A 30 5.17 2.72 1.56
CA ASN A 30 3.95 3.24 2.20
C ASN A 30 3.57 2.47 3.47
N MET A 31 3.90 1.18 3.57
CA MET A 31 3.60 0.36 4.75
C MET A 31 4.63 0.54 5.87
N ILE A 32 5.92 0.63 5.54
CA ILE A 32 7.01 0.79 6.51
C ILE A 32 7.10 2.27 6.92
N GLY A 33 6.16 2.67 7.78
CA GLY A 33 6.18 3.97 8.46
C GLY A 33 6.86 3.91 9.82
N ILE A 34 6.43 4.77 10.74
CA ILE A 34 6.92 4.79 12.12
C ILE A 34 6.41 3.60 12.96
N GLY A 35 5.48 2.81 12.43
CA GLY A 35 4.79 1.71 13.12
C GLY A 35 5.72 0.72 13.81
N PRO A 36 6.68 0.09 13.13
CA PRO A 36 7.63 -0.85 13.75
C PRO A 36 8.45 -0.22 14.88
N PHE A 37 8.83 1.05 14.73
CA PHE A 37 9.63 1.78 15.72
C PHE A 37 8.86 2.09 17.01
N ILE A 38 7.52 2.11 16.96
CA ILE A 38 6.67 2.29 18.15
C ILE A 38 6.23 0.93 18.72
N THR A 39 5.81 0.03 17.84
CA THR A 39 5.23 -1.27 18.24
C THR A 39 6.26 -2.22 18.83
N ILE A 40 7.51 -2.22 18.36
CA ILE A 40 8.57 -3.09 18.91
C ILE A 40 8.88 -2.72 20.37
N PRO A 41 9.18 -1.45 20.74
CA PRO A 41 9.36 -1.07 22.14
C PRO A 41 8.15 -1.35 23.02
N LEU A 42 6.93 -1.09 22.51
CA LEU A 42 5.69 -1.37 23.25
C LEU A 42 5.50 -2.87 23.52
N LEU A 43 5.83 -3.72 22.54
CA LEU A 43 5.74 -5.17 22.70
C LEU A 43 6.79 -5.66 23.72
N MET A 44 8.00 -5.10 23.69
CA MET A 44 9.08 -5.39 24.64
C MET A 44 8.70 -4.99 26.08
N SER A 45 8.05 -3.84 26.25
CA SER A 45 7.62 -3.36 27.57
C SER A 45 6.41 -4.14 28.12
N ALA A 46 5.43 -4.45 27.28
CA ALA A 46 4.24 -5.19 27.68
C ALA A 46 4.55 -6.65 28.07
N LEU A 47 5.61 -7.25 27.52
CA LEU A 47 5.98 -8.64 27.74
C LEU A 47 7.15 -8.83 28.72
N ASN A 48 7.42 -7.87 29.61
CA ASN A 48 8.51 -7.92 30.62
C ASN A 48 9.86 -8.35 30.01
N GLY A 49 10.31 -7.64 28.98
CA GLY A 49 11.66 -7.81 28.40
C GLY A 49 11.71 -8.55 27.06
N GLY A 50 10.56 -8.89 26.47
CA GLY A 50 10.49 -9.39 25.08
C GLY A 50 11.14 -10.75 24.90
N GLY A 51 10.67 -11.75 25.64
CA GLY A 51 11.05 -13.14 25.39
C GLY A 51 10.53 -13.67 24.05
N PRO A 52 10.95 -14.89 23.64
CA PRO A 52 10.62 -15.50 22.34
C PRO A 52 9.12 -15.50 21.98
N GLN A 53 8.24 -15.44 22.98
CA GLN A 53 6.79 -15.33 22.81
C GLN A 53 6.34 -14.10 22.00
N ALA A 54 7.12 -13.02 21.97
CA ALA A 54 6.82 -11.84 21.15
C ALA A 54 6.72 -12.19 19.65
N MET A 55 7.42 -13.24 19.22
CA MET A 55 7.37 -13.73 17.84
C MET A 55 6.02 -14.36 17.47
N LEU A 56 5.26 -14.87 18.45
CA LEU A 56 3.90 -15.36 18.19
C LEU A 56 2.97 -14.22 17.77
N GLY A 57 3.09 -13.05 18.40
CA GLY A 57 2.34 -11.86 18.00
C GLY A 57 2.63 -11.44 16.56
N TRP A 58 3.91 -11.51 16.16
CA TRP A 58 4.33 -11.26 14.77
C TRP A 58 3.80 -12.28 13.78
N VAL A 59 3.81 -13.57 14.12
CA VAL A 59 3.25 -14.63 13.27
C VAL A 59 1.74 -14.41 13.06
N VAL A 60 1.01 -14.12 14.13
CA VAL A 60 -0.43 -13.84 14.04
C VAL A 60 -0.69 -12.60 13.17
N ALA A 61 0.07 -11.51 13.39
CA ALA A 61 -0.04 -10.31 12.58
C ALA A 61 0.27 -10.58 11.09
N LEU A 62 1.26 -11.41 10.79
CA LEU A 62 1.63 -11.79 9.43
C LEU A 62 0.50 -12.56 8.73
N VAL A 63 -0.14 -13.51 9.41
CA VAL A 63 -1.28 -14.27 8.84
C VAL A 63 -2.45 -13.35 8.52
N ILE A 64 -2.77 -12.42 9.42
CA ILE A 64 -3.84 -11.44 9.23
C ILE A 64 -3.49 -10.53 8.03
N ALA A 65 -2.26 -10.01 7.98
CA ALA A 65 -1.82 -9.11 6.91
C ALA A 65 -1.80 -9.78 5.53
N ILE A 66 -1.44 -11.06 5.42
CA ILE A 66 -1.50 -11.81 4.15
C ILE A 66 -2.96 -11.93 3.69
N THR A 67 -3.86 -12.31 4.60
CA THR A 67 -5.27 -12.50 4.28
C THR A 67 -5.90 -11.20 3.78
N ASP A 68 -5.63 -10.08 4.47
CA ASP A 68 -6.05 -8.74 4.03
C ASP A 68 -5.44 -8.37 2.67
N GLY A 69 -4.13 -8.55 2.51
CA GLY A 69 -3.42 -8.24 1.26
C GLY A 69 -3.93 -9.01 0.04
N MET A 70 -4.39 -10.26 0.21
CA MET A 70 -5.01 -11.04 -0.86
C MET A 70 -6.34 -10.42 -1.31
N VAL A 71 -7.19 -9.99 -0.38
CA VAL A 71 -8.45 -9.31 -0.68
C VAL A 71 -8.19 -8.01 -1.47
N TRP A 72 -7.23 -7.20 -1.02
CA TRP A 72 -6.83 -5.98 -1.74
C TRP A 72 -6.26 -6.27 -3.14
N SER A 73 -5.53 -7.38 -3.30
CA SER A 73 -4.95 -7.79 -4.57
C SER A 73 -6.01 -8.24 -5.57
N GLU A 74 -7.01 -9.02 -5.14
CA GLU A 74 -8.14 -9.44 -5.97
C GLU A 74 -8.96 -8.23 -6.42
N LEU A 75 -9.22 -7.30 -5.51
CA LEU A 75 -9.98 -6.09 -5.79
C LEU A 75 -9.24 -5.14 -6.73
N GLY A 76 -7.93 -4.96 -6.54
CA GLY A 76 -7.08 -4.19 -7.45
C GLY A 76 -6.92 -4.81 -8.84
N ALA A 77 -6.98 -6.14 -8.95
CA ALA A 77 -7.00 -6.83 -10.24
C ALA A 77 -8.36 -6.70 -10.94
N ALA A 78 -9.47 -6.75 -10.20
CA ALA A 78 -10.83 -6.66 -10.73
C ALA A 78 -11.22 -5.24 -11.16
N LEU A 79 -10.71 -4.21 -10.47
CA LEU A 79 -11.00 -2.80 -10.74
C LEU A 79 -9.72 -2.06 -11.15
N PRO A 80 -9.28 -2.16 -12.42
CA PRO A 80 -8.04 -1.56 -12.91
C PRO A 80 -8.21 -0.04 -13.15
N GLY A 81 -8.40 0.71 -12.06
CA GLY A 81 -8.44 2.17 -12.04
C GLY A 81 -7.38 2.72 -11.08
N SER A 82 -6.90 3.95 -11.32
CA SER A 82 -6.11 4.67 -10.32
C SER A 82 -7.01 5.15 -9.21
N GLY A 83 -7.21 4.30 -8.21
CA GLY A 83 -7.85 4.64 -6.94
C GLY A 83 -8.05 3.39 -6.10
N GLY A 84 -7.71 3.50 -4.82
CA GLY A 84 -7.90 2.42 -3.83
C GLY A 84 -9.35 2.39 -3.38
N SER A 85 -9.58 2.59 -2.08
CA SER A 85 -10.93 2.51 -1.49
C SER A 85 -11.99 3.35 -2.20
N TYR A 86 -11.65 4.52 -2.75
CA TYR A 86 -12.59 5.39 -3.50
C TYR A 86 -13.12 4.78 -4.81
N VAL A 87 -12.40 3.82 -5.39
CA VAL A 87 -12.85 3.08 -6.57
C VAL A 87 -13.55 1.79 -6.16
N TYR A 88 -13.25 1.31 -4.96
CA TYR A 88 -13.76 0.05 -4.43
C TYR A 88 -15.09 0.18 -3.67
N LEU A 89 -15.38 1.37 -3.14
CA LEU A 89 -16.56 1.74 -2.33
C LEU A 89 -17.14 3.08 -2.82
#